data_AF-A0A349Z5L2-F1
#
_entry.id   AF-A0A349Z5L2-F1
#
_cell.length_a   1.000
_cell.length_b   1.000
_cell.length_c   1.000
_cell.angle_alpha   90.00
_cell.angle_beta   90.00
_cell.angle_gamma   90.00
#
_symmetry.space_group_name_H-M   'P 1'
#
loop_
_entity.id
_entity.type
_entity.pdbx_description
1 polymer ?
#
loop_
_entity_poly.entity_id
_entity_poly.type
_entity_poly.pdbx_seq_one_letter_code
_entity_poly.pdbx_strand_id
1 'polypeptide(L)'
;MVSIYQGGGKRRTGGKRKGPAQVSSATVTLEKWDPRGRGVCRTHQPVLFVDGALPGETCQVAITRSKKQVCEGHVTKVLEPAPARQTPFCPVYEQCGGCQLQHVERNAALAWRQQALDEQIRLSHSLNELPWVAPLRSPRDTYRRKTRLAIDARKGKPLALGFRASKSDKVVNVRQCPVLEPELNELLPVLHDLVEQLSGRTAIGHISLLKGYNGIGVTLRCTRALSADDRALLVAFAEAQTLLLRLDSGEHSETLHAPVDELLCATAHDLSLAVTTEDFIQVNAEVNLAMVEQALDWLAPEAQHNVLDLFSGLGNFSLPLAQRCASVTAVEGVSTMVQKGEKIARQQGITNIQWRTADLSNEAELNALAIKKYHKVLLDPSREGAMEACQQIAKARVESVVYVSCNPATFNRDLAPLLQAGYRIVKLGIMEMFPYTQHIESMALLERVAKG
;
A
#
# COMPACT_ATOMS: atom_id res chain seq x y z
N MET A 1 -8.29 -9.70 21.78
CA MET A 1 -7.68 -10.69 20.87
C MET A 1 -8.51 -10.71 19.58
N VAL A 2 -8.34 -9.70 18.73
CA VAL A 2 -9.09 -9.59 17.47
C VAL A 2 -8.20 -10.17 16.37
N SER A 3 -8.58 -11.37 15.94
CA SER A 3 -7.94 -12.13 14.87
C SER A 3 -8.21 -11.44 13.54
N ILE A 4 -7.24 -10.64 13.09
CA ILE A 4 -7.11 -10.29 11.68
C ILE A 4 -6.38 -11.49 11.06
N TYR A 5 -6.97 -12.09 10.03
CA TYR A 5 -6.64 -13.40 9.43
C TYR A 5 -7.37 -14.61 10.01
N GLN A 6 -8.66 -14.73 9.67
CA GLN A 6 -9.25 -16.05 9.38
C GLN A 6 -9.53 -16.18 7.88
N GLY A 7 -8.49 -16.55 7.13
CA GLY A 7 -8.61 -17.14 5.81
C GLY A 7 -8.70 -18.67 5.90
N GLY A 8 -9.64 -19.19 6.69
CA GLY A 8 -9.91 -20.62 6.85
C GLY A 8 -10.85 -21.15 5.77
N GLY A 9 -10.49 -21.02 4.49
CA GLY A 9 -11.24 -21.64 3.40
C GLY A 9 -10.98 -23.15 3.35
N LYS A 10 -12.02 -23.96 3.55
CA LYS A 10 -11.99 -25.42 3.30
C LYS A 10 -11.24 -25.71 1.98
N ARG A 11 -10.21 -26.56 2.05
CA ARG A 11 -9.49 -27.10 0.88
C ARG A 11 -10.50 -27.72 -0.10
N ARG A 12 -10.87 -26.98 -1.15
CA ARG A 12 -11.49 -27.55 -2.33
C ARG A 12 -10.41 -28.30 -3.11
N THR A 13 -10.67 -29.56 -3.36
CA THR A 13 -9.85 -30.45 -4.20
C THR A 13 -9.59 -29.82 -5.57
N GLY A 14 -8.38 -30.04 -6.08
CA GLY A 14 -7.81 -29.30 -7.21
C GLY A 14 -8.56 -29.47 -8.52
N GLY A 15 -9.25 -28.42 -8.95
CA GLY A 15 -9.53 -28.17 -10.36
C GLY A 15 -8.51 -27.17 -10.91
N LYS A 16 -7.93 -27.43 -12.09
CA LYS A 16 -7.16 -26.43 -12.85
C LYS A 16 -8.04 -25.18 -13.02
N ARG A 17 -7.75 -24.09 -12.32
CA ARG A 17 -8.33 -22.77 -12.64
C ARG A 17 -7.77 -22.36 -14.00
N LYS A 18 -8.54 -22.63 -15.07
CA LYS A 18 -8.34 -21.98 -16.38
C LYS A 18 -8.44 -20.46 -16.15
N GLY A 19 -7.60 -19.68 -16.83
CA GLY A 19 -7.75 -18.23 -16.87
C GLY A 19 -9.16 -17.84 -17.33
N PRO A 20 -9.60 -16.58 -17.11
CA PRO A 20 -10.94 -16.17 -17.51
C PRO A 20 -11.15 -16.51 -18.99
N ALA A 21 -12.19 -17.31 -19.27
CA ALA A 21 -12.51 -17.70 -20.64
C ALA A 21 -12.80 -16.43 -21.44
N GLN A 22 -12.13 -16.28 -22.58
CA GLN A 22 -12.39 -15.17 -23.48
C GLN A 22 -13.84 -15.26 -23.95
N VAL A 23 -14.61 -14.20 -23.70
CA VAL A 23 -16.01 -14.10 -24.08
C VAL A 23 -16.13 -13.65 -25.53
N SER A 24 -15.28 -12.70 -25.94
CA SER A 24 -15.22 -12.15 -27.29
C SER A 24 -13.91 -11.37 -27.51
N SER A 25 -13.73 -10.80 -28.70
CA SER A 25 -12.65 -9.87 -29.02
C SER A 25 -13.20 -8.64 -29.73
N ALA A 26 -12.54 -7.50 -29.56
CA ALA A 26 -12.89 -6.26 -30.24
C ALA A 26 -11.62 -5.52 -30.69
N THR A 27 -11.75 -4.65 -31.69
CA THR A 27 -10.75 -3.61 -31.96
C THR A 27 -11.34 -2.28 -31.52
N VAL A 28 -10.67 -1.60 -30.60
CA VAL A 28 -11.18 -0.37 -29.97
C VAL A 28 -10.09 0.68 -29.87
N THR A 29 -10.50 1.95 -29.95
CA THR A 29 -9.66 3.09 -29.59
C THR A 29 -10.00 3.54 -28.18
N LEU A 30 -8.98 3.74 -27.34
CA LEU A 30 -9.16 4.07 -25.93
C LEU A 30 -9.08 5.58 -25.73
N GLU A 31 -10.07 6.16 -25.06
CA GLU A 31 -10.20 7.62 -24.95
C GLU A 31 -9.37 8.18 -23.81
N LYS A 32 -9.40 7.49 -22.67
CA LYS A 32 -8.81 7.94 -21.41
C LYS A 32 -8.52 6.77 -20.48
N TRP A 33 -8.01 7.10 -19.30
CA TRP A 33 -7.83 6.17 -18.21
C TRP A 33 -8.87 6.31 -17.12
N ASP A 34 -9.09 5.21 -16.39
CA ASP A 34 -9.63 5.27 -15.04
C ASP A 34 -8.49 5.50 -14.01
N PRO A 35 -8.80 5.78 -12.73
CA PRO A 35 -7.77 6.02 -11.71
C PRO A 35 -6.82 4.84 -11.47
N ARG A 36 -7.15 3.63 -11.95
CA ARG A 36 -6.32 2.43 -11.85
C ARG A 36 -5.39 2.23 -13.05
N GLY A 37 -5.44 3.13 -14.04
CA GLY A 37 -4.64 3.05 -15.26
C GLY A 37 -5.17 2.05 -16.28
N ARG A 38 -6.47 1.79 -16.30
CA ARG A 38 -7.12 0.97 -17.34
C ARG A 38 -7.64 1.89 -18.45
N GLY A 39 -7.41 1.49 -19.70
CA GLY A 39 -8.00 2.14 -20.87
C GLY A 39 -9.52 2.08 -20.82
N VAL A 40 -10.20 3.20 -21.12
CA VAL A 40 -11.66 3.29 -21.15
C VAL A 40 -12.12 3.55 -22.58
N CYS A 41 -12.99 2.68 -23.09
CA CYS A 41 -13.70 2.87 -24.35
C CYS A 41 -15.20 3.05 -24.05
N ARG A 42 -15.70 4.28 -24.21
CA ARG A 42 -17.09 4.63 -23.93
C ARG A 42 -18.00 4.40 -25.13
N THR A 43 -17.42 4.38 -26.34
CA THR A 43 -18.13 4.09 -27.59
C THR A 43 -18.55 2.62 -27.69
N HIS A 44 -17.85 1.71 -26.99
CA HIS A 44 -18.28 0.33 -26.81
C HIS A 44 -19.47 0.26 -25.83
N GLN A 45 -20.50 -0.52 -26.17
CA GLN A 45 -21.62 -0.80 -25.27
C GLN A 45 -21.69 -2.29 -24.93
N PRO A 46 -21.67 -2.68 -23.64
CA PRO A 46 -21.46 -1.86 -22.44
C PRO A 46 -20.05 -1.23 -22.35
N VAL A 47 -19.84 -0.19 -21.51
CA VAL A 47 -18.54 0.52 -21.42
C VAL A 47 -17.41 -0.46 -21.13
N LEU A 48 -16.31 -0.38 -21.90
CA LEU A 48 -15.22 -1.34 -21.82
C LEU A 48 -14.00 -0.75 -21.10
N PHE A 49 -13.52 -1.46 -20.07
CA PHE A 49 -12.26 -1.17 -19.37
C PHE A 49 -11.20 -2.20 -19.77
N VAL A 50 -10.01 -1.73 -20.17
CA VAL A 50 -8.96 -2.56 -20.79
C VAL A 50 -7.65 -2.43 -20.02
N ASP A 51 -7.20 -3.53 -19.42
CA ASP A 51 -5.85 -3.64 -18.84
C ASP A 51 -4.79 -3.57 -19.97
N GLY A 52 -3.74 -2.75 -19.80
CA GLY A 52 -2.59 -2.68 -20.71
C GLY A 52 -2.72 -1.70 -21.90
N ALA A 53 -3.84 -0.99 -22.02
CA ALA A 53 -4.05 0.01 -23.06
C ALA A 53 -3.82 1.43 -22.54
N LEU A 54 -3.27 2.32 -23.37
CA LEU A 54 -3.07 3.74 -23.07
C LEU A 54 -4.15 4.61 -23.75
N PRO A 55 -4.40 5.84 -23.25
CA PRO A 55 -5.22 6.82 -23.95
C PRO A 55 -4.66 7.13 -25.34
N GLY A 56 -5.53 7.22 -26.34
CA GLY A 56 -5.19 7.46 -27.74
C GLY A 56 -4.80 6.21 -28.53
N GLU A 57 -4.72 5.03 -27.92
CA GLU A 57 -4.32 3.81 -28.63
C GLU A 57 -5.47 3.11 -29.31
N THR A 58 -5.18 2.52 -30.48
CA THR A 58 -6.03 1.52 -31.12
C THR A 58 -5.47 0.13 -30.82
N CYS A 59 -6.28 -0.72 -30.18
CA CYS A 59 -5.87 -2.03 -29.69
C CYS A 59 -6.86 -3.13 -30.09
N GLN A 60 -6.34 -4.33 -30.35
CA GLN A 60 -7.11 -5.56 -30.25
C GLN A 60 -7.19 -5.97 -28.78
N VAL A 61 -8.39 -6.29 -28.32
CA VAL A 61 -8.69 -6.58 -26.92
C VAL A 61 -9.44 -7.89 -26.78
N ALA A 62 -9.06 -8.69 -25.80
CA ALA A 62 -9.81 -9.87 -25.36
C ALA A 62 -10.73 -9.47 -24.21
N ILE A 63 -12.05 -9.62 -24.42
CA ILE A 63 -13.05 -9.35 -23.37
C ILE A 63 -13.13 -10.60 -22.48
N THR A 64 -12.82 -10.41 -21.21
CA THR A 64 -12.71 -11.48 -20.20
C THR A 64 -13.91 -11.52 -19.26
N ARG A 65 -14.66 -10.42 -19.17
CA ARG A 65 -15.86 -10.31 -18.38
C ARG A 65 -16.84 -9.35 -19.04
N SER A 66 -18.11 -9.72 -19.07
CA SER A 66 -19.19 -8.86 -19.54
C SER A 66 -20.32 -8.81 -18.50
N LYS A 67 -20.76 -7.61 -18.16
CA LYS A 67 -21.93 -7.31 -17.31
C LYS A 67 -22.82 -6.30 -18.02
N LYS A 68 -24.06 -6.14 -17.56
CA LYS A 68 -25.07 -5.25 -18.15
C LYS A 68 -24.57 -3.83 -18.50
N GLN A 69 -23.74 -3.23 -17.65
CA GLN A 69 -23.27 -1.84 -17.81
C GLN A 69 -21.78 -1.72 -18.13
N VAL A 70 -21.00 -2.77 -17.92
CA VAL A 70 -19.54 -2.72 -17.99
C VAL A 70 -18.95 -4.04 -18.51
N CYS A 71 -17.97 -3.92 -19.40
CA CYS A 71 -17.09 -5.00 -19.81
C CYS A 71 -15.66 -4.78 -19.28
N GLU A 72 -14.93 -5.87 -19.04
CA GLU A 72 -13.52 -5.85 -18.65
C GLU A 72 -12.72 -6.73 -19.63
N GLY A 73 -11.59 -6.22 -20.11
CA GLY A 73 -10.71 -6.93 -21.03
C GLY A 73 -9.25 -6.58 -20.80
N HIS A 74 -8.39 -7.14 -21.64
CA HIS A 74 -6.98 -6.81 -21.71
C HIS A 74 -6.52 -6.71 -23.16
N VAL A 75 -5.48 -5.93 -23.42
CA VAL A 75 -4.85 -5.83 -24.74
C VAL A 75 -4.26 -7.18 -25.13
N THR A 76 -4.56 -7.64 -26.34
CA THR A 76 -3.87 -8.77 -26.99
C THR A 76 -2.87 -8.29 -28.03
N LYS A 77 -3.14 -7.15 -28.67
CA LYS A 77 -2.24 -6.52 -29.64
C LYS A 77 -2.48 -5.01 -29.69
N VAL A 78 -1.40 -4.23 -29.62
CA VAL A 78 -1.43 -2.79 -29.90
C VAL A 78 -1.27 -2.61 -31.42
N LEU A 79 -2.20 -1.90 -32.05
CA LEU A 79 -2.16 -1.61 -33.50
C LEU A 79 -1.54 -0.24 -33.76
N GLU A 80 -1.96 0.76 -32.98
CA GLU A 80 -1.46 2.14 -33.05
C GLU A 80 -1.04 2.55 -31.64
N PRO A 81 0.26 2.52 -31.32
CA PRO A 81 0.76 2.83 -29.98
C PRO A 81 0.72 4.34 -29.72
N ALA A 82 0.44 4.72 -28.47
CA ALA A 82 0.53 6.12 -28.05
C ALA A 82 2.00 6.52 -27.85
N PRO A 83 2.37 7.81 -28.03
CA PRO A 83 3.75 8.28 -27.86
C PRO A 83 4.36 7.97 -26.48
N ALA A 84 3.54 7.89 -25.44
CA ALA A 84 3.98 7.56 -24.09
C ALA A 84 4.16 6.05 -23.82
N ARG A 85 3.91 5.17 -24.81
CA ARG A 85 4.16 3.73 -24.66
C ARG A 85 5.66 3.46 -24.62
N GLN A 86 6.07 2.61 -23.69
CA GLN A 86 7.44 2.13 -23.59
C GLN A 86 7.51 0.62 -23.36
N THR A 87 8.68 0.05 -23.60
CA THR A 87 8.96 -1.35 -23.29
C THR A 87 9.20 -1.51 -21.79
N PRO A 88 8.50 -2.44 -21.11
CA PRO A 88 8.76 -2.74 -19.71
C PRO A 88 10.23 -3.12 -19.46
N PHE A 89 10.87 -2.51 -18.46
CA PHE A 89 12.27 -2.79 -18.11
C PHE A 89 12.45 -4.07 -17.30
N CYS A 90 11.41 -4.55 -16.62
CA CYS A 90 11.50 -5.77 -15.80
C CYS A 90 11.41 -7.03 -16.67
N PRO A 91 12.38 -7.97 -16.59
CA PRO A 91 12.44 -9.15 -17.46
C PRO A 91 11.27 -10.12 -17.24
N VAL A 92 10.59 -10.04 -16.09
CA VAL A 92 9.45 -10.90 -15.73
C VAL A 92 8.12 -10.13 -15.68
N TYR A 93 8.06 -8.92 -16.25
CA TYR A 93 6.87 -8.05 -16.22
C TYR A 93 5.60 -8.76 -16.70
N GLU A 94 5.66 -9.45 -17.84
CA GLU A 94 4.50 -10.16 -18.42
C GLU A 94 4.01 -11.35 -17.58
N GLN A 95 4.82 -11.82 -16.62
CA GLN A 95 4.51 -13.00 -15.80
C GLN A 95 4.14 -12.62 -14.36
N CYS A 96 4.87 -11.68 -13.78
CA CYS A 96 4.78 -11.26 -12.39
C CYS A 96 3.53 -10.39 -12.16
N GLY A 97 2.75 -10.67 -11.12
CA GLY A 97 1.60 -9.85 -10.75
C GLY A 97 1.94 -8.56 -10.00
N GLY A 98 3.22 -8.23 -9.84
CA GLY A 98 3.68 -7.11 -9.00
C GLY A 98 3.53 -5.73 -9.64
N CYS A 99 3.89 -5.58 -10.91
CA CYS A 99 3.79 -4.33 -11.68
C CYS A 99 2.76 -4.48 -12.81
N GLN A 100 2.08 -3.40 -13.17
CA GLN A 100 1.05 -3.38 -14.23
C GLN A 100 1.19 -2.22 -15.21
N LEU A 101 2.01 -1.21 -14.89
CA LEU A 101 2.12 0.04 -15.64
C LEU A 101 3.57 0.34 -16.10
N GLN A 102 4.44 -0.67 -16.27
CA GLN A 102 5.78 -0.42 -16.84
C GLN A 102 5.76 -0.14 -18.35
N HIS A 103 4.63 -0.40 -19.01
CA HIS A 103 4.44 -0.20 -20.44
C HIS A 103 4.13 1.26 -20.83
N VAL A 104 4.13 2.18 -19.87
CA VAL A 104 3.82 3.61 -20.03
C VAL A 104 4.90 4.46 -19.38
N GLU A 105 5.21 5.59 -19.99
CA GLU A 105 6.08 6.61 -19.42
C GLU A 105 5.50 7.13 -18.10
N ARG A 106 6.37 7.27 -17.09
CA ARG A 106 5.95 7.47 -15.69
C ARG A 106 5.22 8.80 -15.46
N ASN A 107 5.63 9.89 -16.12
CA ASN A 107 4.95 11.18 -16.01
C ASN A 107 3.56 11.14 -16.62
N ALA A 108 3.42 10.56 -17.82
CA ALA A 108 2.13 10.36 -18.47
C ALA A 108 1.19 9.52 -17.59
N ALA A 109 1.71 8.44 -16.99
CA ALA A 109 0.94 7.58 -16.11
C ALA A 109 0.40 8.32 -14.88
N LEU A 110 1.18 9.24 -14.32
CA LEU A 110 0.77 10.04 -13.16
C LEU A 110 -0.26 11.09 -13.56
N ALA A 111 -0.02 11.82 -14.65
CA ALA A 111 -0.91 12.86 -15.16
C ALA A 111 -2.31 12.30 -15.52
N TRP A 112 -2.37 11.19 -16.25
CA TRP A 112 -3.65 10.57 -16.64
C TRP A 112 -4.42 10.01 -15.45
N ARG A 113 -3.74 9.47 -14.44
CA ARG A 113 -4.42 9.01 -13.21
C ARG A 113 -4.93 10.19 -12.39
N GLN A 114 -4.18 11.30 -12.32
CA GLN A 114 -4.65 12.54 -11.68
C GLN A 114 -5.90 13.06 -12.38
N GLN A 115 -5.89 13.14 -13.72
CA GLN A 115 -7.04 13.56 -14.50
C GLN A 115 -8.25 12.64 -14.28
N ALA A 116 -8.05 11.32 -14.26
CA ALA A 116 -9.13 10.37 -14.04
C ALA A 116 -9.78 10.54 -12.65
N LEU A 117 -8.97 10.80 -11.62
CA LEU A 117 -9.46 11.05 -10.26
C LEU A 117 -10.15 12.43 -10.15
N ASP A 118 -9.60 13.45 -10.80
CA ASP A 118 -10.19 14.78 -10.90
C ASP A 118 -11.61 14.72 -11.47
N GLU A 119 -11.76 14.08 -12.64
CA GLU A 119 -13.07 13.89 -13.27
C GLU A 119 -14.03 13.12 -12.37
N GLN A 120 -13.55 12.06 -11.70
CA GLN A 120 -14.38 11.25 -10.81
C GLN A 120 -14.92 12.08 -9.63
N ILE A 121 -14.07 12.85 -8.96
CA ILE A 121 -14.45 13.65 -7.78
C ILE A 121 -15.38 14.79 -8.20
N ARG A 122 -15.04 15.53 -9.25
CA ARG A 122 -15.88 16.64 -9.74
C ARG A 122 -17.27 16.19 -10.13
N LEU A 123 -17.39 15.08 -10.86
CA LEU A 123 -18.69 14.54 -11.26
C LEU A 123 -19.49 14.00 -10.07
N SER A 124 -18.83 13.36 -9.10
CA SER A 124 -19.52 12.75 -7.95
C SER A 124 -20.07 13.78 -6.97
N HIS A 125 -19.41 14.93 -6.85
CA HIS A 125 -19.74 15.96 -5.87
C HIS A 125 -20.18 17.29 -6.50
N SER A 126 -20.42 17.31 -7.81
CA SER A 126 -20.83 18.49 -8.58
C SER A 126 -19.90 19.70 -8.37
N LEU A 127 -18.59 19.46 -8.37
CA LEU A 127 -17.57 20.50 -8.20
C LEU A 127 -17.06 20.98 -9.55
N ASN A 128 -16.83 22.29 -9.68
CA ASN A 128 -16.32 22.89 -10.92
C ASN A 128 -14.80 22.67 -11.08
N GLU A 129 -14.06 22.82 -9.98
CA GLU A 129 -12.61 22.73 -9.93
C GLU A 129 -12.14 22.06 -8.64
N LEU A 130 -10.89 21.57 -8.64
CA LEU A 130 -10.24 20.98 -7.48
C LEU A 130 -8.87 21.64 -7.27
N PRO A 131 -8.48 21.94 -6.02
CA PRO A 131 -7.23 22.63 -5.70
C PRO A 131 -6.04 21.66 -5.71
N TRP A 132 -5.65 21.21 -6.90
CA TRP A 132 -4.55 20.29 -7.09
C TRP A 132 -3.20 20.90 -6.71
N VAL A 133 -2.43 20.18 -5.91
CA VAL A 133 -1.02 20.45 -5.67
C VAL A 133 -0.12 19.53 -6.50
N ALA A 134 1.18 19.82 -6.54
CA ALA A 134 2.15 18.95 -7.19
C ALA A 134 2.14 17.52 -6.58
N PRO A 135 2.18 16.47 -7.39
CA PRO A 135 2.29 15.10 -6.91
C PRO A 135 3.57 14.83 -6.10
N LEU A 136 3.44 14.04 -5.04
CA LEU A 136 4.59 13.49 -4.33
C LEU A 136 5.09 12.24 -5.03
N ARG A 137 6.40 12.15 -5.28
CA ARG A 137 7.03 11.00 -5.93
C ARG A 137 8.49 10.84 -5.50
N SER A 138 8.98 9.61 -5.55
CA SER A 138 10.42 9.34 -5.47
C SER A 138 11.07 9.68 -6.83
N PRO A 139 12.27 10.28 -6.86
CA PRO A 139 13.05 10.45 -8.08
C PRO A 139 13.56 9.12 -8.66
N ARG A 140 13.62 8.05 -7.86
CA ARG A 140 14.18 6.74 -8.26
C ARG A 140 13.05 5.75 -8.61
N ASP A 141 13.43 4.70 -9.32
CA ASP A 141 12.56 3.55 -9.61
C ASP A 141 12.73 2.41 -8.62
N THR A 142 13.88 2.37 -7.93
CA THR A 142 14.21 1.45 -6.84
C THR A 142 13.65 1.98 -5.52
N TYR A 143 12.33 1.94 -5.36
CA TYR A 143 11.65 2.61 -4.25
C TYR A 143 11.25 1.66 -3.11
N ARG A 144 11.12 0.37 -3.41
CA ARG A 144 10.40 -0.57 -2.55
C ARG A 144 11.32 -1.17 -1.49
N ARG A 145 11.22 -0.66 -0.26
CA ARG A 145 12.00 -1.12 0.90
C ARG A 145 11.46 -2.38 1.59
N LYS A 146 10.26 -2.85 1.23
CA LYS A 146 9.63 -4.02 1.86
C LYS A 146 9.00 -4.95 0.84
N THR A 147 9.24 -6.24 1.00
CA THR A 147 8.67 -7.27 0.13
C THR A 147 8.41 -8.58 0.87
N ARG A 148 7.49 -9.38 0.32
CA ARG A 148 7.19 -10.72 0.79
C ARG A 148 7.22 -11.68 -0.39
N LEU A 149 8.16 -12.59 -0.37
CA LEU A 149 8.38 -13.59 -1.40
C LEU A 149 7.55 -14.85 -1.08
N ALA A 150 6.73 -15.26 -2.03
CA ALA A 150 6.11 -16.58 -2.04
C ALA A 150 7.12 -17.63 -2.48
N ILE A 151 6.97 -18.85 -1.96
CA ILE A 151 7.81 -20.00 -2.29
C ILE A 151 6.97 -21.17 -2.80
N ASP A 152 7.42 -21.81 -3.86
CA ASP A 152 6.95 -23.12 -4.32
C ASP A 152 8.15 -24.07 -4.38
N ALA A 153 8.28 -24.90 -3.34
CA ALA A 153 9.37 -25.86 -3.17
C ALA A 153 8.88 -27.32 -3.22
N ARG A 154 7.72 -27.59 -3.83
CA ARG A 154 7.13 -28.95 -3.88
C ARG A 154 8.06 -29.94 -4.58
N LYS A 155 8.15 -31.17 -4.05
CA LYS A 155 8.97 -32.24 -4.63
C LYS A 155 8.64 -32.46 -6.12
N GLY A 156 9.67 -32.65 -6.93
CA GLY A 156 9.55 -32.89 -8.39
C GLY A 156 9.33 -31.63 -9.24
N LYS A 157 9.40 -30.43 -8.64
CA LYS A 157 9.39 -29.15 -9.36
C LYS A 157 10.66 -28.36 -9.05
N PRO A 158 11.15 -27.53 -10.00
CA PRO A 158 12.15 -26.52 -9.69
C PRO A 158 11.64 -25.59 -8.58
N LEU A 159 12.55 -25.12 -7.74
CA LEU A 159 12.24 -24.06 -6.78
C LEU A 159 11.73 -22.83 -7.54
N ALA A 160 10.63 -22.26 -7.07
CA ALA A 160 10.25 -20.90 -7.44
C ALA A 160 10.18 -20.06 -6.16
N LEU A 161 10.96 -18.98 -6.12
CA LEU A 161 10.93 -17.98 -5.07
C LEU A 161 10.70 -16.61 -5.71
N GLY A 162 9.68 -15.89 -5.27
CA GLY A 162 9.34 -14.62 -5.92
C GLY A 162 7.90 -14.19 -5.65
N PHE A 163 7.22 -13.72 -6.69
CA PHE A 163 5.87 -13.17 -6.57
C PHE A 163 4.84 -14.05 -7.26
N ARG A 164 3.57 -13.88 -6.88
CA ARG A 164 2.47 -14.56 -7.59
C ARG A 164 2.27 -13.94 -8.97
N ALA A 165 1.95 -14.77 -9.95
CA ALA A 165 1.52 -14.32 -11.27
C ALA A 165 0.15 -13.60 -11.17
N SER A 166 -0.13 -12.72 -12.13
CA SER A 166 -1.38 -11.97 -12.15
C SER A 166 -2.59 -12.90 -12.12
N LYS A 167 -3.54 -12.63 -11.20
CA LYS A 167 -4.79 -13.41 -11.02
C LYS A 167 -4.56 -14.93 -10.86
N SER A 168 -3.41 -15.35 -10.29
CA SER A 168 -3.00 -16.75 -10.16
C SER A 168 -2.25 -17.04 -8.86
N ASP A 169 -2.29 -18.29 -8.39
CA ASP A 169 -1.48 -18.76 -7.25
C ASP A 169 -0.11 -19.30 -7.68
N LYS A 170 0.19 -19.29 -8.99
CA LYS A 170 1.50 -19.67 -9.53
C LYS A 170 2.56 -18.68 -9.05
N VAL A 171 3.64 -19.19 -8.46
CA VAL A 171 4.82 -18.39 -8.12
C VAL A 171 5.68 -18.23 -9.37
N VAL A 172 6.02 -16.98 -9.69
CA VAL A 172 7.03 -16.60 -10.68
C VAL A 172 8.36 -16.60 -9.94
N ASN A 173 9.36 -17.26 -10.51
CA ASN A 173 10.71 -17.26 -9.96
C ASN A 173 11.37 -15.91 -10.29
N VAL A 174 11.77 -15.14 -9.27
CA VAL A 174 12.22 -13.75 -9.42
C VAL A 174 13.58 -13.58 -8.76
N ARG A 175 14.65 -13.70 -9.56
CA ARG A 175 16.02 -13.44 -9.11
C ARG A 175 16.41 -11.95 -9.17
N GLN A 176 15.62 -11.12 -9.85
CA GLN A 176 15.81 -9.67 -9.93
C GLN A 176 14.45 -8.96 -9.95
N CYS A 177 14.32 -7.91 -9.16
CA CYS A 177 13.15 -7.05 -9.09
C CYS A 177 13.60 -5.58 -9.08
N PRO A 178 13.66 -4.90 -10.24
CA PRO A 178 14.29 -3.58 -10.33
C PRO A 178 13.53 -2.44 -9.63
N VAL A 179 12.37 -2.73 -9.04
CA VAL A 179 11.63 -1.76 -8.20
C VAL A 179 11.97 -1.86 -6.71
N LEU A 180 12.67 -2.92 -6.28
CA LEU A 180 13.18 -3.03 -4.92
C LEU A 180 14.34 -2.05 -4.70
N GLU A 181 14.54 -1.66 -3.45
CA GLU A 181 15.80 -1.03 -3.02
C GLU A 181 17.00 -1.89 -3.48
N PRO A 182 18.11 -1.29 -3.95
CA PRO A 182 19.21 -2.02 -4.58
C PRO A 182 19.73 -3.19 -3.74
N GLU A 183 19.90 -3.00 -2.43
CA GLU A 183 20.42 -4.00 -1.51
C GLU A 183 19.46 -5.20 -1.37
N LEU A 184 18.14 -4.95 -1.43
CA LEU A 184 17.15 -6.03 -1.43
C LEU A 184 17.13 -6.77 -2.77
N ASN A 185 17.33 -6.05 -3.88
CA ASN A 185 17.41 -6.65 -5.21
C ASN A 185 18.65 -7.55 -5.35
N GLU A 186 19.80 -7.11 -4.85
CA GLU A 186 21.07 -7.84 -4.82
C GLU A 186 21.01 -9.07 -3.90
N LEU A 187 20.20 -9.02 -2.85
CA LEU A 187 20.00 -10.16 -1.94
C LEU A 187 19.17 -11.30 -2.57
N LEU A 188 18.35 -11.02 -3.60
CA LEU A 188 17.44 -12.02 -4.18
C LEU A 188 18.18 -13.25 -4.73
N PRO A 189 19.22 -13.15 -5.59
CA PRO A 189 19.94 -14.33 -6.08
C PRO A 189 20.58 -15.15 -4.95
N VAL A 190 21.21 -14.48 -3.98
CA VAL A 190 21.88 -15.16 -2.85
C VAL A 190 20.86 -15.92 -2.00
N LEU A 191 19.69 -15.31 -1.77
CA LEU A 191 18.59 -15.96 -1.06
C LEU A 191 18.05 -17.18 -1.81
N HIS A 192 18.01 -17.16 -3.15
CA HIS A 192 17.63 -18.34 -3.93
C HIS A 192 18.61 -19.48 -3.70
N ASP A 193 19.91 -19.19 -3.80
CA ASP A 193 20.96 -20.20 -3.68
C ASP A 193 21.00 -20.80 -2.27
N LEU A 194 20.73 -19.99 -1.24
CA LEU A 194 20.53 -20.48 0.13
C LEU A 194 19.33 -21.42 0.22
N VAL A 195 18.15 -20.99 -0.25
CA VAL A 195 16.92 -21.80 -0.15
C VAL A 195 17.02 -23.10 -0.94
N GLU A 196 17.80 -23.14 -2.02
CA GLU A 196 18.09 -24.37 -2.75
C GLU A 196 18.84 -25.39 -1.90
N GLN A 197 19.76 -24.95 -1.04
CA GLN A 197 20.57 -25.79 -0.15
C GLN A 197 19.80 -26.32 1.07
N LEU A 198 18.74 -25.62 1.51
CA LEU A 198 17.98 -26.03 2.69
C LEU A 198 17.23 -27.34 2.46
N SER A 199 17.54 -28.35 3.25
CA SER A 199 16.87 -29.65 3.24
C SER A 199 15.38 -29.50 3.60
N GLY A 200 15.08 -28.57 4.51
CA GLY A 200 13.76 -28.21 5.01
C GLY A 200 13.04 -27.13 4.21
N ARG A 201 13.48 -26.76 2.99
CA ARG A 201 12.84 -25.69 2.17
C ARG A 201 11.32 -25.84 1.97
N THR A 202 10.79 -27.06 2.02
CA THR A 202 9.33 -27.34 1.97
C THR A 202 8.56 -26.91 3.23
N ALA A 203 9.26 -26.59 4.32
CA ALA A 203 8.67 -26.07 5.55
C ALA A 203 8.48 -24.56 5.50
N ILE A 204 9.16 -23.84 4.61
CA ILE A 204 9.07 -22.39 4.48
C ILE A 204 7.78 -22.05 3.71
N GLY A 205 6.95 -21.18 4.28
CA GLY A 205 5.71 -20.70 3.67
C GLY A 205 5.89 -19.40 2.89
N HIS A 206 6.72 -18.47 3.38
CA HIS A 206 7.13 -17.25 2.69
C HIS A 206 8.36 -16.64 3.36
N ILE A 207 9.00 -15.69 2.67
CA ILE A 207 10.14 -14.93 3.19
C ILE A 207 9.82 -13.44 3.08
N SER A 208 9.85 -12.74 4.21
CA SER A 208 9.63 -11.30 4.27
C SER A 208 10.98 -10.58 4.39
N LEU A 209 11.17 -9.53 3.58
CA LEU A 209 12.35 -8.67 3.61
C LEU A 209 11.94 -7.22 3.87
N LEU A 210 12.74 -6.52 4.67
CA LEU A 210 12.57 -5.12 4.98
C LEU A 210 13.93 -4.42 5.09
N LYS A 211 14.13 -3.32 4.38
CA LYS A 211 15.25 -2.40 4.57
C LYS A 211 14.83 -1.26 5.49
N GLY A 212 15.45 -1.19 6.67
CA GLY A 212 15.47 0.00 7.53
C GLY A 212 16.69 0.86 7.19
N TYR A 213 16.81 2.04 7.81
CA TYR A 213 18.01 2.87 7.60
C TYR A 213 19.25 2.30 8.30
N ASN A 214 19.06 1.43 9.30
CA ASN A 214 20.12 0.82 10.10
C ASN A 214 20.41 -0.64 9.74
N GLY A 215 19.76 -1.22 8.73
CA GLY A 215 20.01 -2.60 8.32
C GLY A 215 18.88 -3.26 7.53
N ILE A 216 19.05 -4.54 7.24
CA ILE A 216 18.07 -5.36 6.51
C ILE A 216 17.54 -6.46 7.43
N GLY A 217 16.22 -6.56 7.51
CA GLY A 217 15.50 -7.64 8.16
C GLY A 217 15.08 -8.72 7.18
N VAL A 218 15.26 -9.97 7.59
CA VAL A 218 14.72 -11.14 6.90
C VAL A 218 13.98 -12.01 7.90
N THR A 219 12.72 -12.34 7.59
CA THR A 219 11.95 -13.33 8.36
C THR A 219 11.54 -14.48 7.45
N LEU A 220 11.90 -15.70 7.85
CA LEU A 220 11.37 -16.91 7.24
C LEU A 220 10.16 -17.36 8.04
N ARG A 221 8.99 -17.34 7.39
CA ARG A 221 7.80 -17.96 7.96
C ARG A 221 7.86 -19.46 7.73
N CYS A 222 7.95 -20.22 8.80
CA CYS A 222 8.03 -21.67 8.78
C CYS A 222 6.71 -22.30 9.25
N THR A 223 6.33 -23.41 8.61
CA THR A 223 5.17 -24.24 8.97
C THR A 223 5.57 -25.44 9.83
N ARG A 224 6.87 -25.76 9.85
CA ARG A 224 7.51 -26.81 10.64
C ARG A 224 8.91 -26.34 11.03
N ALA A 225 9.47 -26.91 12.10
CA ALA A 225 10.84 -26.63 12.50
C ALA A 225 11.84 -27.03 11.41
N LEU A 226 12.89 -26.21 11.24
CA LEU A 226 14.05 -26.51 10.40
C LEU A 226 15.09 -27.31 11.21
N SER A 227 15.90 -28.12 10.53
CA SER A 227 16.97 -28.91 11.15
C SER A 227 18.08 -28.00 11.72
N ALA A 228 18.96 -28.57 12.55
CA ALA A 228 20.13 -27.86 13.05
C ALA A 228 21.04 -27.41 11.89
N ASP A 229 21.25 -28.25 10.87
CA ASP A 229 22.07 -27.93 9.70
C ASP A 229 21.47 -26.78 8.88
N ASP A 230 20.15 -26.81 8.63
CA ASP A 230 19.45 -25.72 7.94
C ASP A 230 19.56 -24.41 8.73
N ARG A 231 19.44 -24.48 10.06
CA ARG A 231 19.62 -23.31 10.96
C ARG A 231 21.05 -22.77 10.92
N ALA A 232 22.06 -23.64 10.86
CA ALA A 232 23.46 -23.22 10.73
C ALA A 232 23.72 -22.52 9.39
N LEU A 233 23.18 -23.03 8.28
CA LEU A 233 23.25 -22.36 6.97
C LEU A 233 22.59 -20.99 6.99
N LEU A 234 21.44 -20.86 7.66
CA LEU A 234 20.73 -19.61 7.82
C LEU A 234 21.53 -18.57 8.63
N VAL A 235 22.16 -18.99 9.74
CA VAL A 235 23.02 -18.11 10.54
C VAL A 235 24.22 -17.65 9.74
N ALA A 236 24.94 -18.57 9.08
CA ALA A 236 26.10 -18.23 8.26
C ALA A 236 25.74 -17.25 7.12
N PHE A 237 24.58 -17.44 6.49
CA PHE A 237 24.05 -16.51 5.50
C PHE A 237 23.77 -15.13 6.10
N ALA A 238 23.11 -15.07 7.27
CA ALA A 238 22.79 -13.82 7.93
C ALA A 238 24.04 -13.05 8.37
N GLU A 239 25.07 -13.73 8.86
CA GLU A 239 26.36 -13.15 9.21
C GLU A 239 27.06 -12.58 7.97
N ALA A 240 27.16 -13.37 6.90
CA ALA A 240 27.82 -12.97 5.66
C ALA A 240 27.15 -11.76 4.99
N GLN A 241 25.84 -11.61 5.16
CA GLN A 241 25.05 -10.50 4.59
C GLN A 241 24.69 -9.41 5.62
N THR A 242 25.14 -9.54 6.87
CA THR A 242 24.84 -8.64 8.00
C THR A 242 23.33 -8.36 8.15
N LEU A 243 22.53 -9.42 8.35
CA LEU A 243 21.06 -9.36 8.37
C LEU A 243 20.48 -9.56 9.76
N LEU A 244 19.46 -8.79 10.13
CA LEU A 244 18.58 -9.19 11.23
C LEU A 244 17.71 -10.37 10.75
N LEU A 245 18.09 -11.59 11.13
CA LEU A 245 17.42 -12.80 10.68
C LEU A 245 16.52 -13.38 11.78
N ARG A 246 15.27 -13.65 11.40
CA ARG A 246 14.27 -14.26 12.27
C ARG A 246 13.59 -15.47 11.64
N LEU A 247 13.22 -16.42 12.48
CA LEU A 247 12.25 -17.47 12.16
C LEU A 247 10.91 -17.11 12.80
N ASP A 248 9.82 -17.40 12.09
CA ASP A 248 8.46 -17.26 12.62
C ASP A 248 7.67 -18.55 12.36
N SER A 249 7.16 -19.18 13.42
CA SER A 249 6.25 -20.33 13.32
C SER A 249 4.78 -19.89 13.29
N GLY A 250 4.49 -18.66 13.70
CA GLY A 250 3.17 -18.07 13.89
C GLY A 250 2.64 -18.06 15.28
N GLU A 251 3.12 -18.98 16.10
CA GLU A 251 2.88 -18.95 17.54
C GLU A 251 4.06 -18.26 18.23
N HIS A 252 5.26 -18.41 17.66
CA HIS A 252 6.49 -17.87 18.20
C HIS A 252 7.39 -17.33 17.09
N SER A 253 8.14 -16.28 17.42
CA SER A 253 9.20 -15.78 16.57
C SER A 253 10.52 -15.73 17.34
N GLU A 254 11.55 -16.25 16.70
CA GLU A 254 12.90 -16.44 17.22
C GLU A 254 13.89 -15.62 16.37
N THR A 255 14.83 -14.95 17.00
CA THR A 255 15.93 -14.24 16.32
C THR A 255 17.14 -15.16 16.23
N LEU A 256 17.65 -15.39 15.02
CA LEU A 256 18.83 -16.25 14.78
C LEU A 256 20.13 -15.45 14.68
N HIS A 257 20.06 -14.23 14.15
CA HIS A 257 21.20 -13.32 14.04
C HIS A 257 20.68 -11.89 14.17
N ALA A 258 21.38 -11.06 14.95
CA ALA A 258 20.97 -9.70 15.27
C ALA A 258 22.18 -8.76 15.25
N PRO A 259 22.58 -8.22 14.07
CA PRO A 259 23.59 -7.17 13.99
C PRO A 259 23.07 -5.83 14.53
N VAL A 260 21.74 -5.70 14.65
CA VAL A 260 21.02 -4.60 15.27
C VAL A 260 19.89 -5.16 16.13
N ASP A 261 19.53 -4.46 17.21
CA ASP A 261 18.46 -4.89 18.13
C ASP A 261 17.06 -4.72 17.51
N GLU A 262 16.82 -3.57 16.87
CA GLU A 262 15.55 -3.21 16.24
C GLU A 262 15.83 -2.62 14.84
N LEU A 263 14.99 -2.93 13.86
CA LEU A 263 15.03 -2.26 12.55
C LEU A 263 14.29 -0.95 12.64
N LEU A 264 14.89 0.12 12.12
CA LEU A 264 14.38 1.47 12.25
C LEU A 264 13.98 2.03 10.89
N CYS A 265 12.76 2.57 10.81
CA CYS A 265 12.23 3.25 9.63
C CYS A 265 11.85 4.69 9.99
N ALA A 266 12.46 5.67 9.32
CA ALA A 266 12.19 7.08 9.59
C ALA A 266 10.73 7.46 9.28
N THR A 267 10.18 8.37 10.09
CA THR A 267 8.86 9.02 9.94
C THR A 267 9.00 10.53 9.87
N ALA A 268 10.04 11.08 10.50
CA ALA A 268 10.53 12.44 10.34
C ALA A 268 12.06 12.44 10.54
N HIS A 269 12.73 13.60 10.44
CA HIS A 269 14.19 13.72 10.53
C HIS A 269 14.80 12.99 11.74
N ASP A 270 14.22 13.19 12.93
CA ASP A 270 14.72 12.62 14.20
C ASP A 270 13.81 11.52 14.77
N LEU A 271 12.77 11.12 14.04
CA LEU A 271 11.77 10.18 14.53
C LEU A 271 11.69 8.93 13.67
N SER A 272 11.66 7.77 14.32
CA SER A 272 11.62 6.48 13.66
C SER A 272 10.64 5.49 14.30
N LEU A 273 10.23 4.50 13.52
CA LEU A 273 9.49 3.35 14.00
C LEU A 273 10.46 2.18 14.15
N ALA A 274 10.50 1.59 15.35
CA ALA A 274 11.10 0.28 15.57
C ALA A 274 10.16 -0.81 15.06
N VAL A 275 10.55 -1.51 14.01
CA VAL A 275 9.66 -2.38 13.22
C VAL A 275 10.27 -3.76 12.99
N THR A 276 9.42 -4.68 12.59
CA THR A 276 9.75 -6.01 12.11
C THR A 276 9.36 -6.11 10.64
N THR A 277 9.84 -7.14 9.96
CA THR A 277 9.48 -7.40 8.56
C THR A 277 7.98 -7.64 8.36
N GLU A 278 7.22 -7.97 9.42
CA GLU A 278 5.77 -8.22 9.37
C GLU A 278 4.94 -6.97 9.64
N ASP A 279 5.47 -5.98 10.37
CA ASP A 279 4.72 -4.75 10.71
C ASP A 279 4.33 -3.92 9.48
N PHE A 280 3.13 -3.35 9.48
CA PHE A 280 2.75 -2.42 8.42
C PHE A 280 3.61 -1.15 8.47
N ILE A 281 4.24 -0.84 7.34
CA ILE A 281 4.93 0.42 7.10
C ILE A 281 4.71 0.82 5.64
N GLN A 282 4.91 2.10 5.34
CA GLN A 282 4.92 2.55 3.95
C GLN A 282 6.12 1.96 3.20
N VAL A 283 5.88 1.46 1.98
CA VAL A 283 6.90 0.71 1.23
C VAL A 283 7.89 1.61 0.49
N ASN A 284 7.57 2.90 0.32
CA ASN A 284 8.42 3.89 -0.32
C ASN A 284 8.83 4.91 0.76
N ALA A 285 10.08 4.84 1.22
CA ALA A 285 10.55 5.67 2.33
C ALA A 285 10.52 7.17 2.00
N GLU A 286 10.97 7.54 0.80
CA GLU A 286 11.07 8.94 0.38
C GLU A 286 9.69 9.58 0.24
N VAL A 287 8.75 8.88 -0.39
CA VAL A 287 7.36 9.36 -0.52
C VAL A 287 6.66 9.38 0.84
N ASN A 288 6.95 8.43 1.74
CA ASN A 288 6.42 8.43 3.09
C ASN A 288 6.86 9.65 3.91
N LEU A 289 8.15 10.00 3.89
CA LEU A 289 8.65 11.19 4.57
C LEU A 289 8.01 12.47 4.01
N ALA A 290 7.95 12.59 2.68
CA ALA A 290 7.30 13.74 2.04
C ALA A 290 5.79 13.81 2.33
N MET A 291 5.11 12.67 2.38
CA MET A 291 3.68 12.57 2.73
C MET A 291 3.44 12.99 4.18
N VAL A 292 4.26 12.54 5.12
CA VAL A 292 4.14 12.93 6.53
C VAL A 292 4.32 14.44 6.67
N GLU A 293 5.39 14.99 6.11
CA GLU A 293 5.65 16.43 6.18
C GLU A 293 4.51 17.24 5.58
N GLN A 294 4.07 16.88 4.37
CA GLN A 294 2.99 17.58 3.70
C GLN A 294 1.65 17.45 4.46
N ALA A 295 1.34 16.30 5.04
CA ALA A 295 0.15 16.10 5.86
C ALA A 295 0.17 17.02 7.10
N LEU A 296 1.31 17.14 7.77
CA LEU A 296 1.49 18.01 8.92
C LEU A 296 1.40 19.49 8.54
N ASP A 297 2.04 19.89 7.44
CA ASP A 297 1.98 21.27 6.93
C ASP A 297 0.58 21.66 6.47
N TRP A 298 -0.19 20.71 5.94
CA TRP A 298 -1.58 20.92 5.56
C TRP A 298 -2.49 21.00 6.76
N LEU A 299 -2.32 20.11 7.74
CA LEU A 299 -3.11 20.12 8.95
C LEU A 299 -2.81 21.37 9.79
N ALA A 300 -1.59 21.90 9.69
CA ALA A 300 -1.08 23.06 10.41
C ALA A 300 -1.45 23.03 11.91
N PRO A 301 -1.00 21.99 12.65
CA PRO A 301 -1.18 21.95 14.10
C PRO A 301 -0.40 23.09 14.75
N GLU A 302 -0.91 23.55 15.90
CA GLU A 302 -0.31 24.62 16.71
C GLU A 302 -0.25 24.14 18.15
N ALA A 303 0.54 24.82 18.99
CA ALA A 303 0.84 24.40 20.35
C ALA A 303 -0.38 24.22 21.26
N GLN A 304 -1.52 24.86 20.96
CA GLN A 304 -2.79 24.71 21.69
C GLN A 304 -3.69 23.58 21.15
N HIS A 305 -3.41 23.07 19.95
CA HIS A 305 -4.29 22.12 19.29
C HIS A 305 -4.18 20.72 19.91
N ASN A 306 -5.34 20.15 20.23
CA ASN A 306 -5.53 18.71 20.40
C ASN A 306 -5.89 18.08 19.05
N VAL A 307 -5.08 17.10 18.61
CA VAL A 307 -5.21 16.43 17.31
C VAL A 307 -5.66 14.98 17.51
N LEU A 308 -6.57 14.51 16.65
CA LEU A 308 -6.97 13.10 16.60
C LEU A 308 -6.38 12.45 15.35
N ASP A 309 -5.61 11.39 15.54
CA ASP A 309 -5.04 10.55 14.49
C ASP A 309 -5.78 9.20 14.46
N LEU A 310 -6.55 8.96 13.40
CA LEU A 310 -7.35 7.76 13.21
C LEU A 310 -6.64 6.82 12.24
N PHE A 311 -6.69 5.51 12.55
CA PHE A 311 -5.93 4.47 11.83
C PHE A 311 -4.42 4.68 11.99
N SER A 312 -4.01 5.06 13.21
CA SER A 312 -2.67 5.59 13.48
C SER A 312 -1.55 4.57 13.28
N GLY A 313 -1.86 3.27 13.21
CA GLY A 313 -0.89 2.20 13.12
C GLY A 313 0.15 2.26 14.24
N LEU A 314 1.43 2.31 13.86
CA LEU A 314 2.56 2.44 14.80
C LEU A 314 2.92 3.90 15.14
N GLY A 315 2.19 4.89 14.62
CA GLY A 315 2.44 6.31 14.86
C GLY A 315 3.20 7.02 13.75
N ASN A 316 3.04 6.61 12.49
CA ASN A 316 3.72 7.24 11.34
C ASN A 316 3.45 8.76 11.26
N PHE A 317 2.21 9.18 11.54
CA PHE A 317 1.84 10.60 11.68
C PHE A 317 1.79 11.05 13.13
N SER A 318 1.43 10.16 14.06
CA SER A 318 1.26 10.52 15.48
C SER A 318 2.54 11.04 16.13
N LEU A 319 3.70 10.42 15.84
CA LEU A 319 4.96 10.83 16.46
C LEU A 319 5.37 12.24 16.00
N PRO A 320 5.36 12.57 14.69
CA PRO A 320 5.70 13.92 14.26
C PRO A 320 4.63 14.95 14.66
N LEU A 321 3.33 14.59 14.67
CA LEU A 321 2.27 15.49 15.14
C LEU A 321 2.50 15.94 16.59
N ALA A 322 2.94 15.01 17.44
CA ALA A 322 3.16 15.26 18.86
C ALA A 322 4.23 16.33 19.12
N GLN A 323 5.13 16.58 18.16
CA GLN A 323 6.13 17.65 18.26
C GLN A 323 5.57 19.05 17.94
N ARG A 324 4.38 19.15 17.33
CA ARG A 324 3.80 20.43 16.84
C ARG A 324 2.53 20.87 17.56
N CYS A 325 1.99 20.06 18.48
CA CYS A 325 0.69 20.31 19.11
C CYS A 325 0.64 20.04 20.62
N ALA A 326 -0.42 20.47 21.29
CA ALA A 326 -0.63 20.23 22.72
C ALA A 326 -0.67 18.73 23.03
N SER A 327 -1.53 18.00 22.30
CA SER A 327 -1.68 16.55 22.49
C SER A 327 -2.20 15.87 21.24
N VAL A 328 -1.82 14.60 21.07
CA VAL A 328 -2.35 13.71 20.04
C VAL A 328 -3.15 12.60 20.71
N THR A 329 -4.30 12.23 20.16
CA THR A 329 -4.89 10.91 20.44
C THR A 329 -4.72 10.04 19.20
N ALA A 330 -3.99 8.95 19.35
CA ALA A 330 -3.72 7.98 18.29
C ALA A 330 -4.63 6.75 18.49
N VAL A 331 -5.48 6.46 17.49
CA VAL A 331 -6.48 5.39 17.55
C VAL A 331 -6.22 4.35 16.46
N GLU A 332 -6.10 3.09 16.88
CA GLU A 332 -5.80 1.96 15.99
C GLU A 332 -6.62 0.72 16.42
N GLY A 333 -7.10 -0.07 15.46
CA GLY A 333 -7.90 -1.27 15.72
C GLY A 333 -7.10 -2.46 16.26
N VAL A 334 -5.79 -2.48 16.03
CA VAL A 334 -4.90 -3.56 16.49
C VAL A 334 -4.21 -3.20 17.80
N SER A 335 -4.62 -3.85 18.90
CA SER A 335 -4.07 -3.58 20.23
C SER A 335 -2.55 -3.76 20.34
N THR A 336 -1.98 -4.73 19.62
CA THR A 336 -0.52 -4.96 19.63
C THR A 336 0.24 -3.83 18.91
N MET A 337 -0.36 -3.20 17.89
CA MET A 337 0.23 -2.02 17.24
C MET A 337 0.15 -0.80 18.15
N VAL A 338 -0.95 -0.61 18.88
CA VAL A 338 -1.10 0.46 19.88
C VAL A 338 -0.03 0.36 20.97
N GLN A 339 0.14 -0.82 21.57
CA GLN A 339 1.17 -1.05 22.60
C GLN A 339 2.58 -0.80 22.06
N LYS A 340 2.83 -1.20 20.81
CA LYS A 340 4.12 -1.00 20.15
C LYS A 340 4.38 0.47 19.82
N GLY A 341 3.39 1.20 19.30
CA GLY A 341 3.47 2.64 19.06
C GLY A 341 3.73 3.42 20.35
N GLU A 342 3.06 3.03 21.45
CA GLU A 342 3.31 3.62 22.77
C GLU A 342 4.75 3.39 23.25
N LYS A 343 5.29 2.17 23.09
CA LYS A 343 6.70 1.87 23.39
C LYS A 343 7.64 2.76 22.57
N ILE A 344 7.41 2.86 21.26
CA ILE A 344 8.20 3.67 20.32
C ILE A 344 8.20 5.15 20.72
N ALA A 345 7.04 5.70 21.08
CA ALA A 345 6.90 7.08 21.53
C ALA A 345 7.72 7.33 22.80
N ARG A 346 7.58 6.45 23.81
CA ARG A 346 8.32 6.57 25.08
C ARG A 346 9.84 6.47 24.88
N GLN A 347 10.30 5.57 24.01
CA GLN A 347 11.73 5.43 23.68
C GLN A 347 12.31 6.71 23.05
N GLN A 348 11.48 7.52 22.40
CA GLN A 348 11.86 8.78 21.77
C GLN A 348 11.46 10.02 22.60
N GLY A 349 11.11 9.84 23.87
CA GLY A 349 10.78 10.93 24.78
C GLY A 349 9.44 11.62 24.51
N ILE A 350 8.59 11.06 23.65
CA ILE A 350 7.28 11.63 23.32
C ILE A 350 6.24 11.14 24.34
N THR A 351 5.67 12.07 25.11
CA THR A 351 4.76 11.78 26.23
C THR A 351 3.35 12.34 26.07
N ASN A 352 3.12 13.21 25.08
CA ASN A 352 1.83 13.88 24.83
C ASN A 352 0.95 13.14 23.80
N ILE A 353 1.15 11.82 23.61
CA ILE A 353 0.27 10.97 22.80
C ILE A 353 -0.56 10.06 23.70
N GLN A 354 -1.88 10.17 23.60
CA GLN A 354 -2.82 9.20 24.16
C GLN A 354 -3.10 8.09 23.15
N TRP A 355 -2.63 6.89 23.44
CA TRP A 355 -2.84 5.69 22.62
C TRP A 355 -4.15 4.99 22.97
N ARG A 356 -4.96 4.63 21.97
CA ARG A 356 -6.25 3.94 22.16
C ARG A 356 -6.45 2.83 21.14
N THR A 357 -6.97 1.69 21.63
CA THR A 357 -7.51 0.65 20.74
C THR A 357 -9.00 0.85 20.57
N ALA A 358 -9.47 0.95 19.33
CA ALA A 358 -10.90 1.00 19.02
C ALA A 358 -11.20 0.46 17.61
N ASP A 359 -12.37 -0.17 17.44
CA ASP A 359 -12.89 -0.52 16.12
C ASP A 359 -13.46 0.72 15.42
N LEU A 360 -12.67 1.27 14.48
CA LEU A 360 -13.03 2.47 13.72
C LEU A 360 -14.08 2.22 12.63
N SER A 361 -14.56 0.98 12.47
CA SER A 361 -15.77 0.65 11.69
C SER A 361 -17.04 0.58 12.54
N ASN A 362 -16.89 0.64 13.88
CA ASN A 362 -18.01 0.59 14.82
C ASN A 362 -18.44 2.01 15.22
N GLU A 363 -19.70 2.36 14.94
CA GLU A 363 -20.23 3.69 15.26
C GLU A 363 -20.21 4.01 16.76
N ALA A 364 -20.50 3.04 17.64
CA ALA A 364 -20.52 3.26 19.08
C ALA A 364 -19.12 3.58 19.63
N GLU A 365 -18.10 2.87 19.14
CA GLU A 365 -16.72 3.13 19.53
C GLU A 365 -16.20 4.47 19.01
N LEU A 366 -16.52 4.82 17.76
CA LEU A 366 -16.22 6.16 17.21
C LEU A 366 -16.90 7.28 18.00
N ASN A 367 -18.17 7.10 18.40
CA ASN A 367 -18.90 8.06 19.23
C ASN A 367 -18.21 8.26 20.59
N ALA A 368 -17.70 7.18 21.19
CA ALA A 368 -16.99 7.22 22.47
C ALA A 368 -15.66 8.01 22.41
N LEU A 369 -15.09 8.23 21.22
CA LEU A 369 -13.93 9.12 21.05
C LEU A 369 -14.25 10.59 21.33
N ALA A 370 -15.53 10.98 21.28
CA ALA A 370 -16.00 12.35 21.46
C ALA A 370 -15.26 13.34 20.54
N ILE A 371 -15.25 13.06 19.22
CA ILE A 371 -14.45 13.78 18.20
C ILE A 371 -14.55 15.31 18.29
N LYS A 372 -15.70 15.85 18.74
CA LYS A 372 -15.92 17.29 18.96
C LYS A 372 -14.93 17.99 19.90
N LYS A 373 -14.15 17.24 20.71
CA LYS A 373 -13.14 17.81 21.62
C LYS A 373 -11.80 18.11 20.94
N TYR A 374 -11.61 17.66 19.71
CA TYR A 374 -10.40 17.86 18.94
C TYR A 374 -10.58 19.04 17.99
N HIS A 375 -9.49 19.73 17.71
CA HIS A 375 -9.49 20.85 16.77
C HIS A 375 -9.29 20.34 15.35
N LYS A 376 -8.44 19.32 15.19
CA LYS A 376 -7.94 18.83 13.92
C LYS A 376 -7.92 17.31 13.89
N VAL A 377 -8.20 16.72 12.73
CA VAL A 377 -8.24 15.26 12.53
C VAL A 377 -7.35 14.86 11.36
N LEU A 378 -6.58 13.78 11.54
CA LEU A 378 -5.88 13.07 10.46
C LEU A 378 -6.43 11.65 10.38
N LEU A 379 -6.62 11.13 9.15
CA LEU A 379 -6.98 9.74 8.93
C LEU A 379 -6.24 9.13 7.73
N ASP A 380 -5.72 7.92 7.91
CA ASP A 380 -5.08 7.10 6.87
C ASP A 380 -5.65 5.65 6.89
N PRO A 381 -6.92 5.46 6.47
CA PRO A 381 -7.57 4.15 6.53
C PRO A 381 -7.01 3.14 5.53
N SER A 382 -7.37 1.88 5.77
CA SER A 382 -7.19 0.79 4.82
C SER A 382 -8.01 0.99 3.53
N ARG A 383 -7.93 0.02 2.60
CA ARG A 383 -8.63 0.05 1.30
C ARG A 383 -10.15 0.13 1.41
N GLU A 384 -10.73 -0.26 2.54
CA GLU A 384 -12.17 -0.20 2.79
C GLU A 384 -12.67 1.25 2.97
N GLY A 385 -11.76 2.20 3.24
CA GLY A 385 -12.06 3.59 3.51
C GLY A 385 -12.45 3.83 4.98
N ALA A 386 -13.04 4.99 5.24
CA ALA A 386 -13.37 5.50 6.58
C ALA A 386 -14.76 6.15 6.63
N MET A 387 -15.75 5.58 5.94
CA MET A 387 -17.11 6.14 5.85
C MET A 387 -17.68 6.51 7.22
N GLU A 388 -17.66 5.59 8.18
CA GLU A 388 -18.20 5.79 9.52
C GLU A 388 -17.46 6.91 10.26
N ALA A 389 -16.12 6.95 10.17
CA ALA A 389 -15.33 8.02 10.77
C ALA A 389 -15.64 9.37 10.13
N CYS A 390 -15.71 9.46 8.80
CA CYS A 390 -16.06 10.70 8.09
C CYS A 390 -17.45 11.20 8.46
N GLN A 391 -18.44 10.32 8.66
CA GLN A 391 -19.76 10.69 9.17
C GLN A 391 -19.70 11.27 10.59
N GLN A 392 -18.88 10.72 11.47
CA GLN A 392 -18.73 11.26 12.83
C GLN A 392 -17.94 12.58 12.85
N ILE A 393 -16.91 12.72 12.03
CA ILE A 393 -16.16 13.98 11.84
C ILE A 393 -17.09 15.08 11.29
N ALA A 394 -17.96 14.74 10.34
CA ALA A 394 -18.98 15.64 9.80
C ALA A 394 -19.94 16.15 10.91
N LYS A 395 -20.37 15.27 11.82
CA LYS A 395 -21.21 15.65 12.98
C LYS A 395 -20.44 16.48 14.02
N ALA A 396 -19.16 16.17 14.25
CA ALA A 396 -18.31 16.84 15.24
C ALA A 396 -17.87 18.24 14.82
N ARG A 397 -17.76 18.50 13.51
CA ARG A 397 -17.44 19.81 12.92
C ARG A 397 -16.11 20.42 13.41
N VAL A 398 -15.07 19.60 13.46
CA VAL A 398 -13.68 20.01 13.68
C VAL A 398 -13.23 21.06 12.65
N GLU A 399 -12.15 21.77 12.92
CA GLU A 399 -11.69 22.89 12.08
C GLU A 399 -11.18 22.41 10.73
N SER A 400 -10.30 21.40 10.74
CA SER A 400 -9.67 20.86 9.55
C SER A 400 -9.44 19.34 9.64
N VAL A 401 -9.44 18.69 8.48
CA VAL A 401 -9.27 17.25 8.32
C VAL A 401 -8.25 16.98 7.22
N VAL A 402 -7.21 16.19 7.51
CA VAL A 402 -6.35 15.60 6.49
C VAL A 402 -6.75 14.14 6.29
N TYR A 403 -7.19 13.80 5.08
CA TYR A 403 -7.53 12.43 4.69
C TYR A 403 -6.47 11.92 3.70
N VAL A 404 -5.70 10.90 4.10
CA VAL A 404 -4.85 10.07 3.23
C VAL A 404 -5.57 8.79 2.81
N SER A 405 -5.53 8.40 1.54
CA SER A 405 -6.21 7.19 1.04
C SER A 405 -5.43 6.48 -0.04
N CYS A 406 -5.42 5.14 0.02
CA CYS A 406 -4.86 4.27 -1.03
C CYS A 406 -5.88 3.74 -2.05
N ASN A 407 -7.16 4.13 -1.93
CA ASN A 407 -8.23 3.66 -2.82
C ASN A 407 -9.09 4.83 -3.31
N PRO A 408 -9.02 5.20 -4.61
CA PRO A 408 -9.73 6.36 -5.14
C PRO A 408 -11.26 6.22 -5.06
N ALA A 409 -11.79 4.99 -5.12
CA ALA A 409 -13.23 4.77 -5.10
C ALA A 409 -13.83 5.03 -3.70
N THR A 410 -13.20 4.48 -2.66
CA THR A 410 -13.65 4.70 -1.28
C THR A 410 -13.30 6.12 -0.82
N PHE A 411 -12.16 6.67 -1.23
CA PHE A 411 -11.83 8.09 -1.02
C PHE A 411 -12.94 9.01 -1.53
N ASN A 412 -13.34 8.87 -2.80
CA ASN A 412 -14.41 9.67 -3.38
C ASN A 412 -15.75 9.49 -2.64
N ARG A 413 -16.06 8.26 -2.22
CA ARG A 413 -17.26 7.94 -1.43
C ARG A 413 -17.24 8.64 -0.06
N ASP A 414 -16.11 8.61 0.63
CA ASP A 414 -15.97 9.05 2.02
C ASP A 414 -15.85 10.57 2.16
N LEU A 415 -15.49 11.27 1.08
CA LEU A 415 -15.57 12.74 1.00
C LEU A 415 -17.02 13.26 1.10
N ALA A 416 -18.02 12.49 0.65
CA ALA A 416 -19.41 12.91 0.57
C ALA A 416 -19.98 13.47 1.91
N PRO A 417 -19.92 12.74 3.04
CA PRO A 417 -20.44 13.25 4.32
C PRO A 417 -19.75 14.54 4.79
N LEU A 418 -18.46 14.71 4.52
CA LEU A 418 -17.72 15.92 4.90
C LEU A 418 -18.17 17.12 4.06
N LEU A 419 -18.25 16.95 2.74
CA LEU A 419 -18.72 18.01 1.83
C LEU A 419 -20.16 18.44 2.15
N GLN A 420 -21.04 17.47 2.41
CA GLN A 420 -22.43 17.73 2.82
C GLN A 420 -22.54 18.48 4.15
N ALA A 421 -21.58 18.28 5.06
CA ALA A 421 -21.52 18.98 6.34
C ALA A 421 -20.95 20.42 6.25
N GLY A 422 -20.52 20.84 5.06
CA GLY A 422 -20.01 22.19 4.78
C GLY A 422 -18.49 22.33 4.80
N TYR A 423 -17.74 21.21 4.73
CA TYR A 423 -16.32 21.26 4.46
C TYR A 423 -16.06 21.55 2.97
N ARG A 424 -14.93 22.19 2.68
CA ARG A 424 -14.39 22.33 1.32
C ARG A 424 -13.04 21.63 1.23
N ILE A 425 -12.79 20.98 0.10
CA ILE A 425 -11.44 20.53 -0.24
C ILE A 425 -10.64 21.80 -0.56
N VAL A 426 -9.61 22.08 0.24
CA VAL A 426 -8.75 23.26 0.06
C VAL A 426 -7.40 22.90 -0.55
N LYS A 427 -6.96 21.64 -0.41
CA LYS A 427 -5.81 21.08 -1.12
C LYS A 427 -6.11 19.63 -1.47
N LEU A 428 -5.67 19.21 -2.65
CA LEU A 428 -5.78 17.83 -3.12
C LEU A 428 -4.47 17.44 -3.81
N GLY A 429 -3.91 16.29 -3.46
CA GLY A 429 -2.68 15.78 -4.06
C GLY A 429 -2.73 14.29 -4.24
N ILE A 430 -1.92 13.78 -5.17
CA ILE A 430 -1.65 12.35 -5.30
C ILE A 430 -0.22 12.03 -4.90
N MET A 431 -0.01 10.83 -4.39
CA MET A 431 1.31 10.31 -4.05
C MET A 431 1.58 9.05 -4.86
N GLU A 432 2.73 9.02 -5.50
CA GLU A 432 3.24 7.84 -6.21
C GLU A 432 3.99 6.92 -5.24
N MET A 433 3.27 6.37 -4.26
CA MET A 433 3.81 5.42 -3.28
C MET A 433 4.19 4.08 -3.92
N PHE A 434 3.49 3.69 -4.99
CA PHE A 434 3.72 2.46 -5.74
C PHE A 434 3.86 2.71 -7.26
N PRO A 435 4.97 3.30 -7.72
CA PRO A 435 5.27 3.44 -9.14
C PRO A 435 5.07 2.11 -9.89
N TYR A 436 4.66 2.19 -11.15
CA TYR A 436 4.43 1.03 -12.03
C TYR A 436 3.29 0.09 -11.62
N THR A 437 2.48 0.44 -10.63
CA THR A 437 1.32 -0.35 -10.20
C THR A 437 0.00 0.38 -10.46
N GLN A 438 -1.11 -0.34 -10.40
CA GLN A 438 -2.46 0.25 -10.45
C GLN A 438 -2.84 1.02 -9.17
N HIS A 439 -1.96 1.07 -8.15
CA HIS A 439 -2.21 1.81 -6.92
C HIS A 439 -1.86 3.29 -7.10
N ILE A 440 -2.74 4.13 -6.60
CA ILE A 440 -2.52 5.57 -6.47
C ILE A 440 -2.99 5.97 -5.07
N GLU A 441 -2.15 6.72 -4.39
CA GLU A 441 -2.53 7.31 -3.11
C GLU A 441 -2.97 8.75 -3.33
N SER A 442 -3.87 9.22 -2.49
CA SER A 442 -4.46 10.56 -2.56
C SER A 442 -4.55 11.15 -1.17
N MET A 443 -4.32 12.46 -1.08
CA MET A 443 -4.43 13.21 0.17
C MET A 443 -5.26 14.45 -0.08
N ALA A 444 -6.22 14.72 0.80
CA ALA A 444 -6.98 15.96 0.80
C ALA A 444 -6.89 16.66 2.15
N LEU A 445 -6.75 17.98 2.11
CA LEU A 445 -7.06 18.85 3.23
C LEU A 445 -8.49 19.36 3.04
N LEU A 446 -9.32 19.16 4.05
CA LEU A 446 -10.66 19.68 4.13
C LEU A 446 -10.76 20.68 5.27
N GLU A 447 -11.32 21.84 5.00
CA GLU A 447 -11.56 22.89 6.00
C GLU A 447 -13.03 23.24 6.07
N ARG A 448 -13.50 23.50 7.28
CA ARG A 448 -14.87 23.96 7.47
C ARG A 448 -14.96 25.44 7.11
N VAL A 449 -15.87 25.78 6.22
CA VAL A 449 -16.18 27.19 5.94
C VAL A 449 -16.85 27.77 7.20
N ALA A 450 -16.24 28.77 7.81
CA ALA A 450 -16.90 29.52 8.87
C ALA A 450 -18.24 30.04 8.32
N LYS A 451 -19.33 29.86 9.08
CA LYS A 451 -20.57 30.56 8.75
C LYS A 451 -20.29 32.03 8.98
N GLY A 452 -20.17 32.79 7.88
CA GLY A 452 -20.16 34.25 7.91
C GLY A 452 -21.47 34.82 8.43
#